data_AF-A0AA90SWM1-F1
#
_entry.id   AF-A0AA90SWM1-F1
#
_cell.length_a   1.000
_cell.length_b   1.000
_cell.length_c   1.000
_cell.angle_alpha   90.00
_cell.angle_beta   90.00
_cell.angle_gamma   90.00
#
_symmetry.space_group_name_H-M   'P 1'
#
loop_
_entity.id
_entity.type
_entity.pdbx_description
1 polymer ?
#
loop_
_entity_poly.entity_id
_entity_poly.type
_entity_poly.pdbx_seq_one_letter_code
_entity_poly.pdbx_strand_id
1 'polypeptide(L)'
;MRHIEKVEPEGTLTVRPKTNVRPLMNKRYTHLTQEERYQIWSEKKAGVLNEIIAQDLGRDLSTVKRELARNTGARGYRPKQAHNFAQERHQQKPKATKMVAELKDKITDRLSKQ
;
A
#
# COMPACT_ATOMS: atom_id res chain seq x y z
N MET A 1 -40.14 -5.30 -14.93
CA MET A 1 -39.97 -6.57 -14.19
C MET A 1 -39.18 -6.30 -12.93
N ARG A 2 -39.68 -6.78 -11.79
CA ARG A 2 -38.96 -6.81 -10.52
C ARG A 2 -38.08 -8.06 -10.53
N HIS A 3 -36.89 -7.99 -9.94
CA HIS A 3 -36.30 -9.13 -9.25
C HIS A 3 -36.00 -8.66 -7.82
N ILE A 4 -36.65 -9.30 -6.85
CA ILE A 4 -36.51 -9.08 -5.42
C ILE A 4 -35.89 -10.37 -4.86
N GLU A 5 -34.75 -10.28 -4.19
CA GLU A 5 -34.22 -11.23 -3.20
C GLU A 5 -33.23 -10.43 -2.34
N LYS A 6 -33.34 -10.24 -1.02
CA LYS A 6 -34.32 -10.53 0.04
C LYS A 6 -34.29 -9.32 0.98
N VAL A 7 -35.42 -9.02 1.62
CA VAL A 7 -35.52 -8.04 2.70
C VAL A 7 -35.28 -8.81 4.00
N GLU A 8 -34.19 -8.52 4.71
CA GLU A 8 -34.01 -8.97 6.08
C GLU A 8 -34.78 -7.99 7.00
N PRO A 9 -35.77 -8.45 7.79
CA PRO A 9 -36.43 -7.62 8.79
C PRO A 9 -35.54 -7.62 10.05
N GLU A 10 -35.25 -6.44 10.58
CA GLU A 10 -35.20 -6.12 12.00
C GLU A 10 -34.56 -4.75 12.14
N GLY A 11 -35.33 -3.81 12.68
CA GLY A 11 -35.04 -2.38 12.70
C GLY A 11 -33.70 -2.03 13.33
N THR A 12 -32.70 -1.77 12.49
CA THR A 12 -31.53 -1.00 12.86
C THR A 12 -31.30 0.09 11.81
N LEU A 13 -31.78 1.31 12.10
CA LEU A 13 -31.21 2.52 11.52
C LEU A 13 -29.73 2.55 11.91
N THR A 14 -28.81 2.11 11.05
CA THR A 14 -27.39 2.34 11.29
C THR A 14 -27.08 3.79 10.94
N VAL A 15 -27.42 4.69 11.87
CA VAL A 15 -26.68 5.94 12.01
C VAL A 15 -25.22 5.53 12.14
N ARG A 16 -24.37 5.83 11.15
CA ARG A 16 -22.93 5.59 11.26
C ARG A 16 -22.46 6.27 12.55
N PRO A 17 -21.96 5.56 13.57
CA PRO A 17 -21.45 6.24 14.75
C PRO A 17 -20.25 7.08 14.34
N LYS A 18 -20.29 8.40 14.62
CA LYS A 18 -19.16 9.33 14.42
C LYS A 18 -18.09 9.19 15.52
N THR A 19 -17.95 8.02 16.12
CA THR A 19 -17.08 7.81 17.27
C THR A 19 -16.18 6.58 17.10
N ASN A 20 -14.93 6.87 16.74
CA ASN A 20 -13.70 6.36 17.35
C ASN A 20 -13.62 4.86 17.73
N VAL A 21 -13.88 3.96 16.78
CA VAL A 21 -13.41 2.57 16.88
C VAL A 21 -12.56 2.23 15.66
N ARG A 22 -11.29 2.62 15.71
CA ARG A 22 -10.27 1.92 14.93
C ARG A 22 -9.35 1.24 15.92
N PRO A 23 -9.42 -0.09 16.10
CA PRO A 23 -8.23 -0.81 16.51
C PRO A 23 -7.31 -0.79 15.28
N LEU A 24 -6.64 0.34 15.06
CA LEU A 24 -5.43 0.36 14.24
C LEU A 24 -4.46 -0.53 14.99
N MET A 25 -4.43 -1.81 14.62
CA MET A 25 -3.28 -2.64 14.95
C MET A 25 -2.07 -1.82 14.55
N ASN A 26 -1.24 -1.49 15.54
CA ASN A 26 -0.10 -0.61 15.43
C ASN A 26 0.99 -1.31 14.58
N LYS A 27 0.68 -1.56 13.30
CA LYS A 27 1.62 -2.09 12.33
C LYS A 27 2.65 -0.99 12.14
N ARG A 28 3.90 -1.28 12.53
CA ARG A 28 5.06 -0.47 12.17
C ARG A 28 4.98 -0.14 10.68
N TYR A 29 5.42 1.05 10.31
CA TYR A 29 5.39 1.49 8.92
C TYR A 29 6.01 0.42 8.00
N THR A 30 5.17 -0.20 7.18
CA THR A 30 5.56 -1.22 6.20
C THR A 30 5.02 -0.85 4.83
N HIS A 31 5.82 -1.10 3.80
CA HIS A 31 5.36 -0.95 2.42
C HIS A 31 4.31 -2.02 2.09
N LEU A 32 3.48 -1.75 1.08
CA LEU A 32 2.56 -2.75 0.54
C LEU A 32 3.36 -3.82 -0.23
N THR A 33 3.09 -5.09 0.07
CA THR A 33 3.67 -6.21 -0.67
C THR A 33 3.06 -6.31 -2.06
N GLN A 34 3.58 -7.21 -2.88
CA GLN A 34 3.02 -7.46 -4.21
C GLN A 34 1.63 -8.11 -4.11
N GLU A 35 1.46 -9.03 -3.17
CA GLU A 35 0.22 -9.77 -2.90
C GLU A 35 -0.88 -8.83 -2.45
N GLU A 36 -0.60 -7.91 -1.52
CA GLU A 36 -1.56 -6.89 -1.08
C GLU A 36 -2.03 -6.02 -2.27
N ARG A 37 -1.16 -5.74 -3.25
CA ARG A 37 -1.57 -5.01 -4.47
C ARG A 37 -2.49 -5.83 -5.36
N TYR A 38 -2.28 -7.15 -5.45
CA TYR A 38 -3.18 -8.05 -6.18
C TYR A 38 -4.56 -8.12 -5.50
N GLN A 39 -4.59 -8.16 -4.17
CA GLN A 39 -5.83 -8.12 -3.41
C GLN A 39 -6.61 -6.82 -3.65
N ILE A 40 -5.94 -5.66 -3.54
CA ILE A 40 -6.54 -4.35 -3.88
C ILE A 40 -7.15 -4.39 -5.29
N TRP A 41 -6.44 -4.93 -6.27
CA TRP A 41 -6.95 -4.99 -7.64
C TRP A 41 -8.18 -5.88 -7.78
N SER A 42 -8.16 -7.07 -7.18
CA SER A 42 -9.29 -8.00 -7.21
C SER A 42 -10.55 -7.36 -6.61
N GLU A 43 -10.42 -6.76 -5.43
CA GLU A 43 -11.52 -6.11 -4.71
C GLU A 43 -12.00 -4.84 -5.44
N LYS A 44 -11.09 -4.03 -6.00
CA LYS A 44 -11.47 -2.89 -6.85
C LYS A 44 -12.24 -3.32 -8.09
N LYS A 45 -11.84 -4.44 -8.72
CA LYS A 45 -12.54 -5.00 -9.87
C LYS A 45 -13.94 -5.50 -9.50
N ALA A 46 -14.12 -5.98 -8.27
CA ALA A 46 -15.40 -6.35 -7.70
C ALA A 46 -16.26 -5.15 -7.22
N GLY A 47 -15.78 -3.91 -7.38
CA GLY A 47 -16.53 -2.70 -7.00
C GLY A 47 -16.48 -2.37 -5.50
N VAL A 48 -15.60 -3.01 -4.73
CA VAL A 48 -15.49 -2.80 -3.28
C VAL A 48 -14.96 -1.38 -2.97
N LEU A 49 -15.49 -0.80 -1.90
CA LEU A 49 -15.09 0.52 -1.39
C LEU A 49 -13.71 0.45 -0.74
N ASN A 50 -12.89 1.47 -0.93
CA ASN A 50 -11.52 1.51 -0.40
C ASN A 50 -11.45 1.39 1.14
N GLU A 51 -12.52 1.74 1.86
CA GLU A 51 -12.62 1.59 3.32
C GLU A 51 -12.63 0.11 3.73
N ILE A 52 -13.38 -0.70 3.00
CA ILE A 52 -13.51 -2.15 3.23
C ILE A 52 -12.19 -2.83 2.86
N ILE A 53 -11.63 -2.51 1.69
CA ILE A 53 -10.31 -2.99 1.24
C ILE A 53 -9.23 -2.74 2.30
N ALA A 54 -9.23 -1.54 2.90
CA ALA A 54 -8.26 -1.19 3.93
C ALA A 54 -8.46 -2.03 5.21
N GLN A 55 -9.71 -2.26 5.60
CA GLN A 55 -10.05 -3.12 6.73
C GLN A 55 -9.61 -4.57 6.50
N ASP A 56 -9.89 -5.12 5.32
CA ASP A 56 -9.54 -6.50 4.94
C ASP A 56 -8.03 -6.73 4.92
N LEU A 57 -7.25 -5.73 4.48
CA LEU A 57 -5.78 -5.76 4.52
C LEU A 57 -5.19 -5.48 5.92
N GLY A 58 -6.02 -5.01 6.87
CA GLY A 58 -5.55 -4.46 8.14
C GLY A 58 -4.57 -3.31 7.93
N ARG A 59 -4.94 -2.36 7.07
CA ARG A 59 -4.17 -1.15 6.70
C ARG A 59 -5.04 0.10 6.88
N ASP A 60 -4.41 1.27 6.93
CA ASP A 60 -5.15 2.52 6.89
C ASP A 60 -5.77 2.81 5.51
N LEU A 61 -6.97 3.41 5.51
CA LEU A 61 -7.61 3.95 4.31
C LEU A 61 -6.65 4.85 3.50
N SER A 62 -5.89 5.70 4.20
CA SER A 62 -4.91 6.58 3.58
C SER A 62 -3.81 5.82 2.84
N THR A 63 -3.47 4.60 3.28
CA THR A 63 -2.51 3.74 2.59
C THR A 63 -3.05 3.25 1.25
N VAL A 64 -4.30 2.74 1.22
CA VAL A 64 -4.95 2.30 -0.01
C VAL A 64 -5.16 3.46 -0.99
N LYS A 65 -5.62 4.62 -0.52
CA LYS A 65 -5.80 5.81 -1.37
C LYS A 65 -4.47 6.27 -1.98
N ARG A 66 -3.38 6.34 -1.19
CA ARG A 66 -2.06 6.73 -1.70
C ARG A 66 -1.47 5.72 -2.68
N GLU A 67 -1.69 4.43 -2.44
CA GLU A 67 -1.27 3.36 -3.35
C GLU A 67 -1.91 3.56 -4.73
N LEU A 68 -3.24 3.66 -4.76
CA LEU A 68 -3.99 3.88 -6.01
C LEU A 68 -3.56 5.18 -6.69
N ALA A 69 -3.41 6.29 -5.96
CA ALA A 69 -3.03 7.58 -6.55
C ALA A 69 -1.62 7.56 -7.16
N ARG A 70 -0.65 6.90 -6.52
CA ARG A 70 0.75 6.93 -6.97
C ARG A 70 1.10 5.90 -8.02
N ASN A 71 0.34 4.81 -8.07
CA ASN A 71 0.74 3.63 -8.84
C ASN A 71 -0.33 3.19 -9.86
N THR A 72 -1.36 4.01 -10.09
CA THR A 72 -2.29 3.85 -11.23
C THR A 72 -1.63 4.34 -12.50
N GLY A 73 -1.66 3.52 -13.56
CA GLY A 73 -1.17 3.91 -14.88
C GLY A 73 -2.29 4.51 -15.76
N ALA A 74 -1.95 4.89 -16.99
CA ALA A 74 -2.90 5.47 -17.96
C ALA A 74 -4.08 4.54 -18.32
N ARG A 75 -3.96 3.24 -18.09
CA ARG A 75 -5.00 2.22 -18.37
C ARG A 75 -5.59 1.64 -17.09
N GLY A 76 -5.59 2.42 -16.00
CA GLY A 76 -6.07 2.02 -14.69
C GLY A 76 -5.02 1.31 -13.84
N TYR A 77 -5.48 0.72 -12.74
CA TYR A 77 -4.62 0.11 -11.73
C TYR A 77 -4.24 -1.33 -12.13
N ARG A 78 -2.93 -1.61 -12.21
CA ARG A 78 -2.38 -2.94 -12.54
C ARG A 78 -1.30 -3.34 -11.50
N PRO A 79 -1.49 -4.41 -10.72
CA PRO A 79 -0.61 -4.75 -9.59
C PRO A 79 0.86 -4.88 -9.93
N LYS A 80 1.20 -5.56 -11.04
CA LYS A 80 2.59 -5.73 -11.49
C LYS A 80 3.26 -4.40 -11.82
N GLN A 81 2.57 -3.53 -12.55
CA GLN A 81 3.06 -2.19 -12.88
C GLN A 81 3.22 -1.35 -11.61
N ALA A 82 2.22 -1.40 -10.73
CA ALA A 82 2.26 -0.68 -9.48
C ALA A 82 3.49 -1.09 -8.65
N HIS A 83 3.74 -2.39 -8.53
CA HIS A 83 4.89 -2.91 -7.80
C HIS A 83 6.20 -2.40 -8.40
N ASN A 84 6.34 -2.44 -9.72
CA ASN A 84 7.53 -1.92 -10.41
C ASN A 84 7.76 -0.43 -10.10
N PHE A 85 6.72 0.41 -10.16
CA PHE A 85 6.84 1.83 -9.79
C PHE A 85 7.26 2.05 -8.34
N ALA A 86 6.79 1.20 -7.42
CA ALA A 86 7.21 1.27 -6.03
C ALA A 86 8.68 0.85 -5.85
N GLN A 87 9.13 -0.19 -6.56
CA GLN A 87 10.53 -0.63 -6.57
C GLN A 87 11.46 0.43 -7.16
N GLU A 88 11.09 0.99 -8.31
CA GLU A 88 11.85 2.03 -8.99
C GLU A 88 12.03 3.26 -8.08
N ARG A 89 10.95 3.74 -7.47
CA ARG A 89 11.01 4.85 -6.50
C ARG A 89 11.89 4.51 -5.28
N HIS A 90 11.89 3.25 -4.84
CA HIS A 90 12.74 2.79 -3.75
C HIS A 90 14.22 2.72 -4.15
N GLN A 91 14.52 2.42 -5.41
CA GLN A 91 15.88 2.41 -5.94
C GLN A 91 16.42 3.82 -6.13
N GLN A 92 15.60 4.73 -6.67
CA GLN A 92 15.99 6.11 -6.98
C GLN A 92 16.06 7.03 -5.77
N LYS A 93 15.38 6.70 -4.66
CA LYS A 93 15.42 7.56 -3.46
C LYS A 93 16.87 7.72 -2.97
N PRO A 94 17.30 8.93 -2.58
CA PRO A 94 18.63 9.14 -2.06
C PRO A 94 18.83 8.29 -0.80
N LYS A 95 19.97 7.57 -0.75
CA LYS A 95 20.35 6.73 0.39
C LYS A 95 21.56 7.35 1.06
N ALA A 96 21.47 7.54 2.38
CA ALA A 96 22.63 7.92 3.19
C ALA A 96 23.72 6.86 3.01
N THR A 97 24.78 7.20 2.29
CA THR A 97 25.87 6.28 1.96
C THR A 97 27.02 6.55 2.91
N LYS A 98 27.38 5.57 3.75
CA LYS A 98 28.51 5.70 4.68
C LYS A 98 29.87 5.68 3.95
N MET A 99 29.93 5.01 2.79
CA MET A 99 31.17 4.83 2.01
C MET A 99 31.30 5.93 0.96
N VAL A 100 31.87 7.06 1.37
CA VAL A 100 32.27 8.15 0.47
C VAL A 100 33.45 7.68 -0.39
N ALA A 101 33.53 8.12 -1.64
CA ALA A 101 34.60 7.72 -2.58
C ALA A 101 35.99 7.92 -1.97
N GLU A 102 36.24 9.09 -1.39
CA GLU A 102 37.49 9.42 -0.70
C GLU A 102 37.84 8.42 0.44
N LEU A 103 36.83 7.92 1.15
CA LEU A 103 37.03 6.95 2.22
C LEU A 103 37.34 5.56 1.66
N LYS A 104 36.77 5.20 0.50
CA LYS A 104 37.12 3.96 -0.22
C LYS A 104 38.56 3.98 -0.68
N ASP A 105 38.99 5.09 -1.26
CA ASP A 105 40.36 5.27 -1.78
C ASP A 105 41.39 5.16 -0.65
N LYS A 106 41.10 5.76 0.51
CA LYS A 106 41.92 5.64 1.73
C LYS A 106 42.01 4.20 2.24
N ILE A 107 40.92 3.43 2.17
CA ILE A 107 40.91 2.02 2.59
C ILE A 107 41.73 1.17 1.61
N THR A 108 41.56 1.37 0.30
CA THR A 108 42.31 0.61 -0.72
C THR A 108 43.80 0.92 -0.68
N ASP A 109 44.19 2.18 -0.49
CA ASP A 109 45.59 2.58 -0.35
C ASP A 109 46.26 1.87 0.85
N ARG A 110 45.58 1.81 2.01
CA ARG A 110 46.07 1.09 3.19
C ARG A 110 46.19 -0.41 2.99
N LEU A 111 45.24 -1.03 2.29
CA LEU A 111 45.27 -2.48 2.01
C LEU A 111 46.40 -2.86 1.05
N SER A 112 46.78 -1.98 0.12
CA SER A 112 47.87 -2.23 -0.84
C SER A 112 49.28 -2.14 -0.26
N LYS A 113 49.42 -1.65 0.97
CA LYS A 113 50.70 -1.38 1.66
C LYS A 113 51.01 -2.39 2.78
N GLN A 114 50.24 -3.47 2.89
CA GLN A 114 50.50 -4.62 3.75
C GLN A 114 51.10 -5.76 2.92
#